data_AF-A0A947HV38-F1
#
_entry.id   AF-A0A947HV38-F1
#
_cell.length_a   1.000
_cell.length_b   1.000
_cell.length_c   1.000
_cell.angle_alpha   90.00
_cell.angle_beta   90.00
_cell.angle_gamma   90.00
#
_symmetry.space_group_name_H-M   'P 1'
#
loop_
_entity.id
_entity.type
_entity.pdbx_description
1 polymer ?
#
loop_
_entity_poly.entity_id
_entity_poly.type
_entity_poly.pdbx_seq_one_letter_code
_entity_poly.pdbx_strand_id
1 'polypeptide(L)'
;MPASASATDTDTDTDARLTLDYLLRRMRSKQDFPALSASISRVQALSESDSDSLQTLCDEILQDVALTQKLLRVVNTAHYRRAGTDPIRTVSRAVSLIGVAGVRNLALSLVLLDHMHDQVHALQLKEAFLHTVMAGTLASELGSTPGEAEEAFVGTLFRRLGWLLVAFYLPEDAEQMRELMRAPPPAPSEAQAAQQVLGVRLDELADAIGAQWSLPEALRACMRAPQGALPAHSLAGTPERLHWLARLAEAATDAMLHTPPAELGDVLLRLQRSHARALDLAPQALQDAAGRARKRLSELTAALNLTVPASSPAERLLDTYYVDAPDAVSTTAGIPPSTPPGTASSAGLDIDLAEPGCTDLGAGELGAPALSPTEILTSGIQDITNTLVEAFSLQSVLHMVLETLYRGLDARRVVFCLRDARTGELQGRMGLGEGAELLKAAFHVPLSVAPGAPPDLFTAVSLKNADTLIADARLPAVARLLPRWFTTHIDAQTFLLLPLVLKRAGQPDRVIGLIYADKAAAGSLQPDERTLSLLRTLRNQAIMAFKQSA
;
A
#
# COMPACT_ATOMS: atom_id res chain seq x y z
N MET A 1 25.55 47.26 36.81
CA MET A 1 25.94 46.75 35.49
C MET A 1 25.12 45.52 35.19
N PRO A 2 24.20 45.56 34.21
CA PRO A 2 23.64 44.34 33.64
C PRO A 2 23.70 44.40 32.11
N ALA A 3 24.59 43.63 31.48
CA ALA A 3 24.56 43.35 30.04
C ALA A 3 25.55 42.23 29.70
N SER A 4 25.12 40.98 29.87
CA SER A 4 25.86 39.83 29.30
C SER A 4 24.97 38.60 29.06
N ALA A 5 23.66 38.78 28.92
CA ALA A 5 22.71 37.67 28.68
C ALA A 5 22.04 37.69 27.29
N SER A 6 22.32 38.68 26.44
CA SER A 6 21.59 38.87 25.17
C SER A 6 22.39 38.54 23.89
N ALA A 7 23.67 38.18 24.00
CA ALA A 7 24.52 37.92 22.83
C ALA A 7 24.55 36.43 22.42
N THR A 8 24.39 35.51 23.38
CA THR A 8 24.45 34.07 23.13
C THR A 8 23.15 33.52 22.54
N ASP A 9 21.98 34.03 22.94
CA ASP A 9 20.68 33.59 22.40
C ASP A 9 20.45 34.05 20.95
N THR A 10 21.06 35.16 20.54
CA THR A 10 20.97 35.66 19.16
C THR A 10 21.84 34.87 18.18
N ASP A 11 23.00 34.38 18.63
CA ASP A 11 23.89 33.54 17.80
C ASP A 11 23.29 32.14 17.60
N THR A 12 22.72 31.52 18.65
CA THR A 12 22.09 30.20 18.54
C THR A 12 20.81 30.21 17.69
N ASP A 13 19.98 31.25 17.76
CA ASP A 13 18.79 31.38 16.88
C ASP A 13 19.22 31.63 15.42
N THR A 14 20.32 32.35 15.21
CA THR A 14 20.87 32.57 13.85
C THR A 14 21.42 31.27 13.27
N ASP A 15 22.16 30.49 14.05
CA ASP A 15 22.70 29.19 13.64
C ASP A 15 21.60 28.15 13.39
N ALA A 16 20.54 28.13 14.22
CA ALA A 16 19.38 27.25 14.03
C ALA A 16 18.64 27.58 12.72
N ARG A 17 18.46 28.88 12.41
CA ARG A 17 17.85 29.33 11.14
C ARG A 17 18.70 28.97 9.93
N LEU A 18 20.02 29.13 10.01
CA LEU A 18 20.95 28.73 8.95
C LEU A 18 20.91 27.21 8.72
N THR A 19 20.84 26.44 9.79
CA THR A 19 20.73 24.97 9.75
C THR A 19 19.41 24.52 9.12
N LEU A 20 18.30 25.15 9.52
CA LEU A 20 16.98 24.93 8.92
C LEU A 20 16.98 25.24 7.42
N ASP A 21 17.54 26.38 7.02
CA ASP A 21 17.67 26.77 5.61
C ASP A 21 18.49 25.76 4.80
N TYR A 22 19.57 25.24 5.40
CA TYR A 22 20.39 24.20 4.79
C TYR A 22 19.60 22.90 4.58
N LEU A 23 18.87 22.42 5.59
CA LEU A 23 18.02 21.23 5.49
C LEU A 23 16.94 21.40 4.41
N LEU A 24 16.26 22.54 4.39
CA LEU A 24 15.25 22.86 3.38
C LEU A 24 15.84 22.92 1.96
N ARG A 25 17.09 23.38 1.80
CA ARG A 25 17.77 23.35 0.49
C ARG A 25 18.11 21.93 0.07
N ARG A 26 18.61 21.08 0.99
CA ARG A 26 18.93 19.66 0.74
C ARG A 26 17.68 18.85 0.39
N MET A 27 16.54 19.17 0.97
CA MET A 27 15.25 18.56 0.61
C MET A 27 14.77 19.03 -0.77
N ARG A 28 14.85 20.34 -1.06
CA ARG A 28 14.46 20.92 -2.36
C ARG A 28 15.28 20.41 -3.54
N SER A 29 16.53 20.01 -3.33
CA SER A 29 17.36 19.45 -4.39
C SER A 29 16.99 18.00 -4.76
N LYS A 30 16.10 17.34 -4.01
CA LYS A 30 15.55 16.03 -4.37
C LYS A 30 14.36 16.21 -5.30
N GLN A 31 14.34 15.47 -6.42
CA GLN A 31 13.40 15.66 -7.54
C GLN A 31 11.93 15.56 -7.15
N ASP A 32 11.61 14.79 -6.10
CA ASP A 32 10.22 14.52 -5.68
C ASP A 32 9.66 15.58 -4.72
N PHE A 33 10.51 16.41 -4.09
CA PHE A 33 10.07 17.44 -3.14
C PHE A 33 9.21 18.53 -3.83
N PRO A 34 9.60 19.08 -5.00
CA PRO A 34 8.75 20.03 -5.73
C PRO A 34 7.43 19.43 -6.21
N ALA A 35 7.41 18.14 -6.60
CA ALA A 35 6.20 17.46 -7.08
C ALA A 35 5.19 17.24 -5.94
N LEU A 36 5.68 16.80 -4.77
CA LEU A 36 4.87 16.68 -3.55
C LEU A 36 4.35 18.03 -3.08
N SER A 37 5.22 19.04 -3.01
CA SER A 37 4.84 20.41 -2.63
C SER A 37 3.77 20.99 -3.56
N ALA A 38 3.91 20.81 -4.88
CA ALA A 38 2.93 21.31 -5.83
C ALA A 38 1.57 20.59 -5.70
N SER A 39 1.57 19.29 -5.41
CA SER A 39 0.33 18.51 -5.20
C SER A 39 -0.39 18.95 -3.93
N ILE A 40 0.35 19.18 -2.83
CA ILE A 40 -0.20 19.66 -1.57
C ILE A 40 -0.75 21.09 -1.72
N SER A 41 0.02 22.00 -2.34
CA SER A 41 -0.43 23.37 -2.58
C SER A 41 -1.64 23.45 -3.53
N ARG A 42 -1.74 22.56 -4.53
CA ARG A 42 -2.94 22.46 -5.39
C ARG A 42 -4.17 22.01 -4.61
N VAL A 43 -4.07 20.96 -3.80
CA VAL A 43 -5.16 20.51 -2.93
C VAL A 43 -5.57 21.60 -1.93
N GLN A 44 -4.61 22.40 -1.46
CA GLN A 44 -4.87 23.48 -0.52
C GLN A 44 -5.51 24.73 -1.16
N ALA A 45 -5.02 25.19 -2.32
CA ALA A 45 -5.54 26.38 -3.00
C ALA A 45 -7.04 26.27 -3.34
N LEU A 46 -7.53 25.04 -3.48
CA LEU A 46 -8.94 24.71 -3.74
C LEU A 46 -9.85 24.84 -2.50
N SER A 47 -9.27 25.06 -1.32
CA SER A 47 -10.00 25.08 -0.03
C SER A 47 -10.27 26.49 0.51
N GLU A 48 -9.66 27.54 -0.01
CA GLU A 48 -9.82 28.92 0.51
C GLU A 48 -11.09 29.63 0.02
N SER A 49 -11.82 29.07 -0.95
CA SER A 49 -13.10 29.61 -1.43
C SER A 49 -14.29 28.83 -0.85
N ASP A 50 -14.97 29.42 0.13
CA ASP A 50 -16.06 28.78 0.89
C ASP A 50 -17.33 28.41 0.08
N SER A 51 -17.45 28.79 -1.19
CA SER A 51 -18.69 28.59 -1.98
C SER A 51 -18.56 27.78 -3.28
N ASP A 52 -17.36 27.58 -3.85
CA ASP A 52 -17.15 26.89 -5.15
C ASP A 52 -16.24 25.63 -5.06
N SER A 53 -15.86 25.22 -3.85
CA SER A 53 -14.75 24.27 -3.60
C SER A 53 -15.07 22.79 -3.78
N LEU A 54 -16.34 22.37 -3.69
CA LEU A 54 -16.70 20.95 -3.62
C LEU A 54 -16.57 20.23 -4.97
N GLN A 55 -17.05 20.87 -6.04
CA GLN A 55 -16.98 20.35 -7.41
C GLN A 55 -15.53 20.35 -7.91
N THR A 56 -14.81 21.45 -7.67
CA THR A 56 -13.42 21.64 -8.08
C THR A 56 -12.47 20.70 -7.34
N LEU A 57 -12.67 20.45 -6.04
CA LEU A 57 -11.92 19.43 -5.28
C LEU A 57 -12.20 18.02 -5.82
N CYS A 58 -13.47 17.69 -6.15
CA CYS A 58 -13.81 16.41 -6.76
C CYS A 58 -13.13 16.24 -8.12
N ASP A 59 -13.17 17.26 -8.98
CA ASP A 59 -12.60 17.22 -10.32
C ASP A 59 -11.07 17.10 -10.30
N GLU A 60 -10.40 17.75 -9.34
CA GLU A 60 -8.95 17.64 -9.17
C GLU A 60 -8.52 16.26 -8.63
N ILE A 61 -9.23 15.73 -7.63
CA ILE A 61 -9.00 14.36 -7.15
C ILE A 61 -9.24 13.35 -8.28
N LEU A 62 -10.25 13.59 -9.13
CA LEU A 62 -10.58 12.76 -10.29
C LEU A 62 -9.53 12.81 -11.42
N GLN A 63 -8.68 13.85 -11.49
CA GLN A 63 -7.57 13.88 -12.45
C GLN A 63 -6.53 12.81 -12.15
N ASP A 64 -6.36 12.45 -10.87
CA ASP A 64 -5.54 11.32 -10.45
C ASP A 64 -6.42 10.10 -10.15
N VAL A 65 -6.51 9.22 -11.16
CA VAL A 65 -7.29 7.99 -11.08
C VAL A 65 -6.78 7.06 -9.97
N ALA A 66 -5.48 7.07 -9.66
CA ALA A 66 -4.91 6.23 -8.61
C ALA A 66 -5.28 6.77 -7.22
N LEU A 67 -5.16 8.09 -7.02
CA LEU A 67 -5.55 8.78 -5.80
C LEU A 67 -7.06 8.64 -5.53
N THR A 68 -7.89 8.83 -6.56
CA THR A 68 -9.35 8.62 -6.48
C THR A 68 -9.70 7.21 -6.03
N GLN A 69 -9.05 6.19 -6.61
CA GLN A 69 -9.33 4.80 -6.29
C GLN A 69 -8.88 4.45 -4.87
N LYS A 70 -7.72 4.96 -4.42
CA LYS A 70 -7.23 4.79 -3.06
C LYS A 70 -8.16 5.49 -2.07
N LEU A 71 -8.58 6.71 -2.37
CA LEU A 71 -9.54 7.47 -1.56
C LEU A 71 -10.85 6.71 -1.43
N LEU A 72 -11.45 6.28 -2.53
CA LEU A 72 -12.70 5.51 -2.50
C LEU A 72 -12.56 4.19 -1.74
N ARG A 73 -11.40 3.52 -1.78
CA ARG A 73 -11.15 2.32 -0.96
C ARG A 73 -11.11 2.63 0.53
N VAL A 74 -10.40 3.69 0.93
CA VAL A 74 -10.32 4.11 2.34
C VAL A 74 -11.69 4.56 2.85
N VAL A 75 -12.46 5.31 2.05
CA VAL A 75 -13.83 5.73 2.38
C VAL A 75 -14.80 4.55 2.48
N ASN A 76 -14.51 3.44 1.81
CA ASN A 76 -15.28 2.20 1.93
C ASN A 76 -14.79 1.26 3.04
N THR A 77 -13.88 1.68 3.91
CA THR A 77 -13.53 0.92 5.14
C THR A 77 -14.64 1.02 6.19
N ALA A 78 -14.64 0.15 7.21
CA ALA A 78 -15.72 0.11 8.19
C ALA A 78 -15.84 1.39 9.05
N HIS A 79 -14.82 2.26 9.03
CA HIS A 79 -14.81 3.52 9.77
C HIS A 79 -15.82 4.55 9.26
N TYR A 80 -15.97 4.64 7.94
CA TYR A 80 -16.86 5.63 7.31
C TYR A 80 -18.22 5.02 6.93
N ARG A 81 -18.30 3.70 6.73
CA ARG A 81 -19.57 3.02 6.47
C ARG A 81 -20.39 2.84 7.75
N ARG A 82 -21.62 3.34 7.76
CA ARG A 82 -22.64 2.89 8.72
C ARG A 82 -23.18 1.53 8.27
N ALA A 83 -23.36 0.59 9.20
CA ALA A 83 -23.88 -0.74 8.90
C ALA A 83 -25.17 -0.66 8.05
N GLY A 84 -25.18 -1.30 6.88
CA GLY A 84 -26.33 -1.34 5.97
C GLY A 84 -26.37 -0.28 4.85
N THR A 85 -25.29 0.49 4.62
CA THR A 85 -25.21 1.42 3.48
C THR A 85 -24.43 0.84 2.29
N ASP A 86 -24.91 1.15 1.06
CA ASP A 86 -24.26 0.75 -0.19
C ASP A 86 -22.82 1.30 -0.29
N PRO A 87 -21.88 0.56 -0.93
CA PRO A 87 -20.52 1.03 -1.15
C PRO A 87 -20.50 2.37 -1.91
N ILE A 88 -19.68 3.30 -1.42
CA ILE A 88 -19.49 4.63 -2.01
C ILE A 88 -18.64 4.52 -3.27
N ARG A 89 -19.23 4.86 -4.42
CA ARG A 89 -18.60 4.70 -5.74
C ARG A 89 -18.13 6.03 -6.37
N THR A 90 -18.41 7.17 -5.73
CA THR A 90 -18.10 8.49 -6.28
C THR A 90 -17.46 9.41 -5.23
N VAL A 91 -16.54 10.27 -5.65
CA VAL A 91 -15.83 11.22 -4.78
C VAL A 91 -16.82 12.22 -4.16
N SER A 92 -17.82 12.70 -4.91
CA SER A 92 -18.86 13.58 -4.37
C SER A 92 -19.68 12.93 -3.25
N ARG A 93 -19.95 11.61 -3.35
CA ARG A 93 -20.63 10.85 -2.28
C ARG A 93 -19.71 10.63 -1.08
N ALA A 94 -18.41 10.45 -1.30
CA ALA A 94 -17.41 10.42 -0.22
C ALA A 94 -17.35 11.75 0.53
N VAL A 95 -17.34 12.88 -0.17
CA VAL A 95 -17.37 14.23 0.43
C VAL A 95 -18.65 14.47 1.21
N SER A 96 -19.80 14.00 0.72
CA SER A 96 -21.08 14.15 1.44
C SER A 96 -21.15 13.36 2.75
N LEU A 97 -20.36 12.28 2.88
CA LEU A 97 -20.34 11.41 4.05
C LEU A 97 -19.29 11.85 5.09
N ILE A 98 -18.11 12.23 4.62
CA ILE A 98 -16.91 12.52 5.43
C ILE A 98 -16.71 14.02 5.64
N GLY A 99 -17.38 14.85 4.86
CA GLY A 99 -17.13 16.29 4.81
C GLY A 99 -15.92 16.64 3.93
N VAL A 100 -15.90 17.89 3.46
CA VAL A 100 -14.85 18.44 2.59
C VAL A 100 -13.48 18.38 3.29
N ALA A 101 -13.46 18.72 4.58
CA ALA A 101 -12.24 18.69 5.40
C ALA A 101 -11.67 17.27 5.52
N GLY A 102 -12.50 16.27 5.83
CA GLY A 102 -12.02 14.90 5.96
C GLY A 102 -11.56 14.28 4.64
N VAL A 103 -12.24 14.53 3.51
CA VAL A 103 -11.77 14.08 2.18
C VAL A 103 -10.46 14.74 1.79
N ARG A 104 -10.32 16.05 2.05
CA ARG A 104 -9.06 16.79 1.83
C ARG A 104 -7.91 16.16 2.61
N ASN A 105 -8.08 15.94 3.91
CA ASN A 105 -7.01 15.44 4.77
C ASN A 105 -6.62 14.00 4.40
N LEU A 106 -7.59 13.20 3.95
CA LEU A 106 -7.37 11.84 3.46
C LEU A 106 -6.65 11.85 2.10
N ALA A 107 -7.03 12.75 1.19
CA ALA A 107 -6.31 12.96 -0.07
C ALA A 107 -4.86 13.38 0.15
N LEU A 108 -4.60 14.31 1.08
CA LEU A 108 -3.23 14.72 1.46
C LEU A 108 -2.42 13.54 2.02
N SER A 109 -3.03 12.70 2.85
CA SER A 109 -2.40 11.49 3.39
C SER A 109 -2.01 10.49 2.30
N LEU A 110 -2.88 10.33 1.29
CA LEU A 110 -2.65 9.42 0.17
C LEU A 110 -1.64 9.96 -0.84
N VAL A 111 -1.62 11.27 -1.10
CA VAL A 111 -0.58 11.91 -1.93
C VAL A 111 0.80 11.73 -1.30
N LEU A 112 0.90 11.89 0.03
CA LEU A 112 2.13 11.58 0.75
C LEU A 112 2.53 10.11 0.57
N LEU A 113 1.58 9.19 0.76
CA LEU A 113 1.81 7.76 0.60
C LEU A 113 2.29 7.37 -0.82
N ASP A 114 1.77 8.00 -1.86
CA ASP A 114 2.11 7.66 -3.25
C ASP A 114 3.54 8.06 -3.62
N HIS A 115 4.03 9.18 -3.09
CA HIS A 115 5.42 9.58 -3.29
C HIS A 115 6.41 8.77 -2.45
N MET A 116 5.93 7.94 -1.50
CA MET A 116 6.76 7.15 -0.58
C MET A 116 7.16 5.75 -1.10
N HIS A 117 6.67 5.30 -2.26
CA HIS A 117 6.81 3.89 -2.69
C HIS A 117 8.15 3.51 -3.39
N ASP A 118 8.94 4.48 -3.87
CA ASP A 118 10.08 4.22 -4.78
C ASP A 118 11.47 4.19 -4.14
N GLN A 119 11.60 3.97 -2.83
CA GLN A 119 12.88 4.20 -2.13
C GLN A 119 13.47 2.95 -1.46
N VAL A 120 14.81 2.89 -1.43
CA VAL A 120 15.64 1.83 -0.80
C VAL A 120 15.27 1.57 0.68
N HIS A 121 14.66 2.55 1.35
CA HIS A 121 14.20 2.47 2.74
C HIS A 121 12.67 2.28 2.87
N ALA A 122 12.00 1.77 1.84
CA ALA A 122 10.54 1.64 1.78
C ALA A 122 9.94 0.93 3.02
N LEU A 123 10.64 -0.02 3.62
CA LEU A 123 10.18 -0.67 4.85
C LEU A 123 10.15 0.30 6.05
N GLN A 124 11.23 1.03 6.31
CA GLN A 124 11.30 1.99 7.41
C GLN A 124 10.25 3.11 7.25
N LEU A 125 10.03 3.51 6.01
CA LEU A 125 9.05 4.52 5.64
C LEU A 125 7.60 4.03 5.78
N LYS A 126 7.34 2.76 5.43
CA LYS A 126 6.07 2.07 5.72
C LYS A 126 5.83 1.96 7.21
N GLU A 127 6.83 1.61 8.01
CA GLU A 127 6.71 1.58 9.48
C GLU A 127 6.38 2.96 10.04
N ALA A 128 7.08 4.01 9.59
CA ALA A 128 6.79 5.38 9.99
C ALA A 128 5.37 5.83 9.60
N PHE A 129 4.91 5.42 8.41
CA PHE A 129 3.54 5.68 7.94
C PHE A 129 2.51 4.96 8.81
N LEU A 130 2.67 3.66 9.05
CA LEU A 130 1.74 2.87 9.88
C LEU A 130 1.68 3.38 11.30
N HIS A 131 2.83 3.74 11.87
CA HIS A 131 2.89 4.40 13.16
C HIS A 131 2.08 5.72 13.10
N THR A 132 2.22 6.52 12.04
CA THR A 132 1.52 7.81 11.95
C THR A 132 0.01 7.64 11.83
N VAL A 133 -0.45 6.72 10.99
CA VAL A 133 -1.89 6.41 10.82
C VAL A 133 -2.47 5.82 12.10
N MET A 134 -1.75 4.95 12.79
CA MET A 134 -2.18 4.39 14.08
C MET A 134 -2.35 5.49 15.14
N ALA A 135 -1.35 6.37 15.29
CA ALA A 135 -1.42 7.48 16.24
C ALA A 135 -2.59 8.41 15.93
N GLY A 136 -2.82 8.74 14.64
CA GLY A 136 -3.99 9.52 14.24
C GLY A 136 -5.31 8.82 14.55
N THR A 137 -5.40 7.51 14.28
CA THR A 137 -6.62 6.72 14.54
C THR A 137 -6.91 6.61 16.03
N LEU A 138 -5.87 6.44 16.85
CA LEU A 138 -5.97 6.47 18.31
C LEU A 138 -6.46 7.81 18.83
N ALA A 139 -5.87 8.92 18.35
CA ALA A 139 -6.29 10.26 18.74
C ALA A 139 -7.76 10.53 18.37
N SER A 140 -8.20 10.04 17.21
CA SER A 140 -9.59 10.10 16.75
C SER A 140 -10.54 9.31 17.67
N GLU A 141 -10.16 8.09 18.06
CA GLU A 141 -10.94 7.23 18.96
C GLU A 141 -11.06 7.76 20.39
N LEU A 142 -10.16 8.65 20.79
CA LEU A 142 -10.17 9.35 22.09
C LEU A 142 -10.91 10.69 22.03
N GLY A 143 -11.30 11.16 20.84
CA GLY A 143 -12.09 12.36 20.65
C GLY A 143 -13.51 12.20 21.22
N SER A 144 -14.02 13.24 21.86
CA SER A 144 -15.33 13.22 22.53
C SER A 144 -16.49 13.44 21.56
N THR A 145 -16.21 14.16 20.46
CA THR A 145 -17.18 14.49 19.42
C THR A 145 -16.64 14.12 18.03
N PRO A 146 -17.50 13.91 17.03
CA PRO A 146 -17.04 13.62 15.66
C PRO A 146 -16.10 14.69 15.08
N GLY A 147 -16.38 15.99 15.34
CA GLY A 147 -15.52 17.09 14.89
C GLY A 147 -14.15 17.07 15.57
N GLU A 148 -14.13 16.88 16.90
CA GLU A 148 -12.87 16.75 17.66
C GLU A 148 -12.07 15.51 17.22
N ALA A 149 -12.75 14.41 16.91
CA ALA A 149 -12.12 13.17 16.43
C ALA A 149 -11.45 13.35 15.06
N GLU A 150 -12.06 14.12 14.15
CA GLU A 150 -11.46 14.48 12.87
C GLU A 150 -10.27 15.42 13.06
N GLU A 151 -10.41 16.47 13.85
CA GLU A 151 -9.32 17.41 14.14
C GLU A 151 -8.14 16.72 14.85
N ALA A 152 -8.40 15.82 15.79
CA ALA A 152 -7.37 15.05 16.49
C ALA A 152 -6.63 14.08 15.56
N PHE A 153 -7.33 13.42 14.63
CA PHE A 153 -6.72 12.57 13.62
C PHE A 153 -5.73 13.37 12.76
N VAL A 154 -6.19 14.50 12.25
CA VAL A 154 -5.45 15.35 11.32
C VAL A 154 -4.28 16.03 12.01
N GLY A 155 -4.51 16.59 13.19
CA GLY A 155 -3.47 17.22 13.99
C GLY A 155 -2.34 16.24 14.31
N THR A 156 -2.68 14.99 14.62
CA THR A 156 -1.67 13.95 14.88
C THR A 156 -0.90 13.55 13.62
N LEU A 157 -1.57 13.43 12.47
CA LEU A 157 -0.92 13.15 11.18
C LEU A 157 0.11 14.25 10.83
N PHE A 158 -0.30 15.52 10.93
CA PHE A 158 0.58 16.65 10.62
C PHE A 158 1.69 16.84 11.65
N ARG A 159 1.47 16.48 12.91
CA ARG A 159 2.54 16.51 13.92
C ARG A 159 3.70 15.57 13.59
N ARG A 160 3.39 14.45 12.93
CA ARG A 160 4.39 13.47 12.50
C ARG A 160 4.94 13.71 11.11
N LEU A 161 4.45 14.74 10.42
CA LEU A 161 4.94 15.13 9.11
C LEU A 161 6.44 15.42 9.15
N GLY A 162 6.94 16.09 10.20
CA GLY A 162 8.37 16.38 10.36
C GLY A 162 9.23 15.11 10.32
N TRP A 163 8.86 14.09 11.11
CA TRP A 163 9.53 12.79 11.10
C TRP A 163 9.42 12.09 9.75
N LEU A 164 8.23 12.07 9.13
CA LEU A 164 8.03 11.45 7.81
C LEU A 164 8.89 12.10 6.74
N LEU A 165 9.00 13.43 6.77
CA LEU A 165 9.81 14.20 5.83
C LEU A 165 11.31 13.95 6.04
N VAL A 166 11.78 13.85 7.28
CA VAL A 166 13.17 13.48 7.56
C VAL A 166 13.42 12.03 7.14
N ALA A 167 12.55 11.09 7.50
CA ALA A 167 12.67 9.69 7.09
C ALA A 167 12.69 9.52 5.56
N PHE A 168 11.99 10.38 4.82
CA PHE A 168 11.93 10.35 3.37
C PHE A 168 13.12 11.06 2.70
N TYR A 169 13.34 12.33 3.03
CA TYR A 169 14.33 13.17 2.35
C TYR A 169 15.73 13.05 2.95
N LEU A 170 15.87 12.58 4.19
CA LEU A 170 17.12 12.52 4.95
C LEU A 170 17.25 11.16 5.67
N PRO A 171 17.28 10.04 4.94
CA PRO A 171 17.18 8.70 5.54
C PRO A 171 18.35 8.35 6.46
N GLU A 172 19.56 8.80 6.13
CA GLU A 172 20.77 8.61 6.95
C GLU A 172 20.63 9.32 8.32
N ASP A 173 20.17 10.57 8.29
CA ASP A 173 19.93 11.36 9.51
C ASP A 173 18.80 10.72 10.35
N ALA A 174 17.74 10.23 9.69
CA ALA A 174 16.66 9.50 10.35
C ALA A 174 17.13 8.20 11.01
N GLU A 175 18.05 7.48 10.39
CA GLU A 175 18.64 6.25 10.93
C GLU A 175 19.51 6.54 12.15
N GLN A 176 20.37 7.56 12.08
CA GLN A 176 21.18 8.01 13.21
C GLN A 176 20.32 8.44 14.40
N MET A 177 19.21 9.15 14.15
CA MET A 177 18.23 9.50 15.19
C MET A 177 17.62 8.27 15.85
N ARG A 178 17.25 7.24 15.06
CA ARG A 178 16.71 5.98 15.60
C ARG A 178 17.74 5.22 16.44
N GLU A 179 19.00 5.20 16.02
CA GLU A 179 20.08 4.55 16.77
C GLU A 179 20.29 5.20 18.13
N LEU A 180 20.31 6.54 18.18
CA LEU A 180 20.37 7.29 19.44
C LEU A 180 19.18 6.98 20.35
N MET A 181 17.97 6.93 19.81
CA MET A 181 16.76 6.62 20.57
C MET A 181 16.70 5.16 21.07
N ARG A 182 17.43 4.25 20.42
CA ARG A 182 17.56 2.83 20.84
C ARG A 182 18.68 2.58 21.85
N ALA A 183 19.47 3.60 22.18
CA ALA A 183 20.56 3.46 23.14
C ALA A 183 20.04 3.04 24.54
N PRO A 184 20.89 2.41 25.38
CA PRO A 184 20.52 2.06 26.75
C PRO A 184 20.07 3.31 27.54
N PRO A 185 19.11 3.17 28.46
CA PRO A 185 18.61 4.30 29.23
C PRO A 185 19.72 5.02 30.05
N PRO A 186 19.70 6.36 30.14
CA PRO A 186 18.67 7.25 29.58
C PRO A 186 18.91 7.54 28.09
N ALA A 187 18.04 7.01 27.23
CA ALA A 187 18.03 7.31 25.81
C ALA A 187 17.50 8.73 25.58
N PRO A 188 18.06 9.49 24.63
CA PRO A 188 17.52 10.79 24.26
C PRO A 188 16.09 10.65 23.72
N SER A 189 15.24 11.62 24.06
CA SER A 189 13.91 11.74 23.44
C SER A 189 14.03 12.05 21.95
N GLU A 190 12.96 11.85 21.19
CA GLU A 190 12.95 12.18 19.75
C GLU A 190 13.36 13.64 19.48
N ALA A 191 12.87 14.57 20.30
CA ALA A 191 13.26 15.98 20.20
C ALA A 191 14.75 16.21 20.48
N GLN A 192 15.33 15.47 21.44
CA GLN A 192 16.77 15.55 21.75
C GLN A 192 17.62 14.92 20.65
N ALA A 193 17.20 13.77 20.12
CA ALA A 193 17.88 13.11 19.00
C ALA A 193 17.85 13.99 17.74
N ALA A 194 16.71 14.62 17.44
CA ALA A 194 16.58 15.59 16.35
C ALA A 194 17.52 16.78 16.54
N GLN A 195 17.55 17.37 17.74
CA GLN A 195 18.45 18.48 18.04
C GLN A 195 19.93 18.10 17.90
N GLN A 196 20.30 16.86 18.24
CA GLN A 196 21.69 16.37 18.16
C GLN A 196 22.13 16.07 16.72
N VAL A 197 21.25 15.49 15.89
CA VAL A 197 21.59 15.05 14.53
C VAL A 197 21.32 16.16 13.51
N LEU A 198 20.15 16.79 13.57
CA LEU A 198 19.70 17.79 12.60
C LEU A 198 20.06 19.22 13.01
N GLY A 199 20.39 19.45 14.28
CA GLY A 199 20.62 20.79 14.83
C GLY A 199 19.35 21.61 15.07
N VAL A 200 18.19 21.09 14.71
CA VAL A 200 16.86 21.70 14.87
C VAL A 200 15.83 20.66 15.29
N ARG A 201 14.72 21.09 15.87
CA ARG A 201 13.64 20.17 16.26
C ARG A 201 12.76 19.80 15.07
N LEU A 202 12.19 18.60 15.09
CA LEU A 202 11.33 18.12 14.00
C LEU A 202 10.09 18.98 13.80
N ASP A 203 9.55 19.57 14.86
CA ASP A 203 8.38 20.44 14.79
C ASP A 203 8.71 21.84 14.25
N GLU A 204 9.93 22.34 14.48
CA GLU A 204 10.44 23.56 13.84
C GLU A 204 10.62 23.35 12.33
N LEU A 205 11.18 22.20 11.95
CA LEU A 205 11.28 21.80 10.55
C LEU A 205 9.89 21.64 9.91
N ALA A 206 8.95 20.98 10.60
CA ALA A 206 7.59 20.80 10.12
C ALA A 206 6.85 22.13 9.96
N ASP A 207 6.95 23.05 10.92
CA ASP A 207 6.33 24.38 10.85
C ASP A 207 6.89 25.21 9.69
N ALA A 208 8.21 25.15 9.46
CA ALA A 208 8.85 25.84 8.34
C ALA A 208 8.39 25.31 6.98
N ILE A 209 8.28 23.98 6.84
CA ILE A 209 7.75 23.33 5.63
C ILE A 209 6.26 23.63 5.46
N GLY A 210 5.51 23.61 6.56
CA GLY A 210 4.09 23.97 6.56
C GLY A 210 3.87 25.42 6.13
N ALA A 211 4.71 26.35 6.55
CA ALA A 211 4.70 27.72 6.09
C ALA A 211 5.03 27.83 4.59
N GLN A 212 5.98 27.05 4.09
CA GLN A 212 6.33 27.01 2.66
C GLN A 212 5.20 26.43 1.80
N TRP A 213 4.46 25.45 2.32
CA TRP A 213 3.29 24.88 1.66
C TRP A 213 2.04 25.77 1.79
N SER A 214 2.17 26.92 2.49
CA SER A 214 1.10 27.87 2.81
C SER A 214 0.02 27.32 3.75
N LEU A 215 0.28 26.26 4.52
CA LEU A 215 -0.72 25.60 5.36
C LEU A 215 -1.40 26.56 6.35
N PRO A 216 -2.70 26.38 6.66
CA PRO A 216 -3.42 27.21 7.62
C PRO A 216 -2.76 27.19 9.00
N GLU A 217 -2.82 28.32 9.70
CA GLU A 217 -2.22 28.47 11.04
C GLU A 217 -2.74 27.43 12.03
N ALA A 218 -4.01 27.02 11.92
CA ALA A 218 -4.59 25.95 12.72
C ALA A 218 -3.89 24.59 12.53
N LEU A 219 -3.53 24.22 11.29
CA LEU A 219 -2.79 22.97 11.02
C LEU A 219 -1.32 23.09 11.45
N ARG A 220 -0.72 24.26 11.25
CA ARG A 220 0.66 24.54 11.69
C ARG A 220 0.77 24.53 13.22
N ALA A 221 -0.25 24.99 13.93
CA ALA A 221 -0.31 24.89 15.39
C ALA A 221 -0.26 23.43 15.85
N CYS A 222 -0.97 22.53 15.17
CA CYS A 222 -0.93 21.09 15.48
C CYS A 222 0.44 20.43 15.23
N MET A 223 1.29 21.02 14.39
CA MET A 223 2.64 20.50 14.16
C MET A 223 3.56 20.68 15.36
N ARG A 224 3.29 21.68 16.21
CA ARG A 224 4.11 21.96 17.39
C ARG A 224 3.77 21.02 18.53
N ALA A 225 4.81 20.45 19.14
CA ALA A 225 4.61 19.65 20.34
C ALA A 225 4.24 20.54 21.53
N PRO A 226 3.27 20.14 22.39
CA PRO A 226 2.97 20.89 23.59
C PRO A 226 4.19 20.90 24.52
N GLN A 227 4.69 22.09 24.84
CA GLN A 227 5.85 22.28 25.71
C GLN A 227 5.45 22.24 27.18
N GLY A 228 6.36 21.76 28.02
CA GLY A 228 6.17 21.71 29.48
C GLY A 228 5.49 20.43 29.99
N ALA A 229 5.10 20.48 31.26
CA ALA A 229 4.44 19.38 31.95
C ALA A 229 2.94 19.35 31.62
N LEU A 230 2.35 18.16 31.68
CA LEU A 230 0.91 17.98 31.50
C LEU A 230 0.12 18.87 32.48
N PRO A 231 -0.86 19.65 32.02
CA PRO A 231 -1.69 20.48 32.90
C PRO A 231 -2.41 19.65 33.97
N ALA A 232 -2.48 20.17 35.20
CA ALA A 232 -3.15 19.49 36.31
C ALA A 232 -4.68 19.69 36.33
N HIS A 233 -5.24 20.41 35.36
CA HIS A 233 -6.67 20.71 35.21
C HIS A 233 -7.20 20.13 33.89
N SER A 234 -8.52 19.98 33.80
CA SER A 234 -9.20 19.50 32.59
C SER A 234 -9.04 20.50 31.44
N LEU A 235 -8.74 19.98 30.25
CA LEU A 235 -8.64 20.73 29.00
C LEU A 235 -9.91 20.59 28.14
N ALA A 236 -11.03 20.12 28.69
CA ALA A 236 -12.27 19.99 27.91
C ALA A 236 -12.64 21.31 27.22
N GLY A 237 -12.88 21.25 25.91
CA GLY A 237 -13.27 22.40 25.09
C GLY A 237 -12.16 23.41 24.80
N THR A 238 -10.91 23.16 25.21
CA THR A 238 -9.76 24.00 24.81
C THR A 238 -9.04 23.40 23.60
N PRO A 239 -8.48 24.24 22.70
CA PRO A 239 -7.70 23.75 21.56
C PRO A 239 -6.41 23.02 21.99
N GLU A 240 -5.92 23.29 23.19
CA GLU A 240 -4.74 22.60 23.77
C GLU A 240 -4.99 21.11 23.97
N ARG A 241 -6.25 20.71 24.19
CA ARG A 241 -6.65 19.31 24.35
C ARG A 241 -6.21 18.44 23.19
N LEU A 242 -6.38 18.92 21.95
CA LEU A 242 -6.03 18.18 20.73
C LEU A 242 -4.52 17.86 20.68
N HIS A 243 -3.68 18.80 21.11
CA HIS A 243 -2.22 18.63 21.14
C HIS A 243 -1.81 17.56 22.16
N TRP A 244 -2.45 17.54 23.33
CA TRP A 244 -2.20 16.55 24.37
C TRP A 244 -2.80 15.18 24.04
N LEU A 245 -3.95 15.12 23.35
CA LEU A 245 -4.51 13.89 22.80
C LEU A 245 -3.57 13.27 21.76
N ALA A 246 -3.06 14.07 20.83
CA ALA A 246 -2.08 13.62 19.86
C ALA A 246 -0.84 13.05 20.57
N ARG A 247 -0.33 13.73 21.60
CA ARG A 247 0.85 13.29 22.37
C ARG A 247 0.61 11.98 23.10
N LEU A 248 -0.55 11.80 23.70
CA LEU A 248 -0.95 10.54 24.30
C LEU A 248 -1.03 9.42 23.26
N ALA A 249 -1.63 9.69 22.11
CA ALA A 249 -1.81 8.71 21.04
C ALA A 249 -0.47 8.25 20.44
N GLU A 250 0.50 9.14 20.27
CA GLU A 250 1.87 8.78 19.87
C GLU A 250 2.55 7.93 20.93
N ALA A 251 2.56 8.36 22.20
CA ALA A 251 3.18 7.59 23.27
C ALA A 251 2.55 6.19 23.43
N ALA A 252 1.23 6.09 23.23
CA ALA A 252 0.54 4.81 23.20
C ALA A 252 0.96 3.96 21.99
N THR A 253 1.15 4.57 20.82
CA THR A 253 1.57 3.81 19.64
C THR A 253 3.03 3.35 19.73
N ASP A 254 3.92 4.18 20.26
CA ASP A 254 5.30 3.78 20.56
C ASP A 254 5.32 2.61 21.54
N ALA A 255 4.48 2.65 22.58
CA ALA A 255 4.31 1.54 23.49
C ALA A 255 3.84 0.27 22.76
N MET A 256 2.89 0.37 21.83
CA MET A 256 2.42 -0.76 21.03
C MET A 256 3.49 -1.35 20.10
N LEU A 257 4.42 -0.52 19.60
CA LEU A 257 5.53 -0.98 18.75
C LEU A 257 6.62 -1.68 19.55
N HIS A 258 7.00 -1.13 20.71
CA HIS A 258 8.21 -1.51 21.41
C HIS A 258 7.97 -2.42 22.63
N THR A 259 6.76 -2.44 23.18
CA THR A 259 6.44 -3.25 24.38
C THR A 259 5.97 -4.64 23.99
N PRO A 260 6.40 -5.71 24.71
CA PRO A 260 5.84 -7.04 24.55
C PRO A 260 4.32 -7.07 24.83
N PRO A 261 3.54 -7.94 24.14
CA PRO A 261 2.08 -7.99 24.30
C PRO A 261 1.60 -8.21 25.74
N ALA A 262 2.34 -8.97 26.54
CA ALA A 262 2.00 -9.28 27.93
C ALA A 262 2.05 -8.05 28.86
N GLU A 263 2.92 -7.09 28.57
CA GLU A 263 3.14 -5.89 29.41
C GLU A 263 2.41 -4.65 28.87
N LEU A 264 1.93 -4.72 27.62
CA LEU A 264 1.31 -3.60 26.92
C LEU A 264 0.09 -3.05 27.66
N GLY A 265 -0.76 -3.94 28.19
CA GLY A 265 -1.97 -3.53 28.93
C GLY A 265 -1.64 -2.63 30.13
N ASP A 266 -0.60 -2.97 30.90
CA ASP A 266 -0.16 -2.21 32.07
C ASP A 266 0.51 -0.88 31.67
N VAL A 267 1.26 -0.87 30.57
CA VAL A 267 1.85 0.37 30.03
C VAL A 267 0.75 1.34 29.59
N LEU A 268 -0.24 0.88 28.82
CA LEU A 268 -1.36 1.71 28.39
C LEU A 268 -2.18 2.22 29.59
N LEU A 269 -2.41 1.40 30.62
CA LEU A 269 -3.09 1.86 31.85
C LEU A 269 -2.31 2.96 32.57
N ARG A 270 -0.97 2.83 32.66
CA ARG A 270 -0.12 3.87 33.28
C ARG A 270 -0.16 5.18 32.48
N LEU A 271 -0.03 5.09 31.16
CA LEU A 271 -0.14 6.25 30.26
C LEU A 271 -1.50 6.93 30.42
N GLN A 272 -2.58 6.16 30.39
CA GLN A 272 -3.93 6.70 30.58
C GLN A 272 -4.08 7.38 31.95
N ARG A 273 -3.66 6.74 33.04
CA ARG A 273 -3.77 7.32 34.40
C ARG A 273 -3.05 8.66 34.51
N SER A 274 -1.88 8.78 33.90
CA SER A 274 -1.13 10.04 33.90
C SER A 274 -1.85 11.17 33.14
N HIS A 275 -2.64 10.83 32.11
CA HIS A 275 -3.35 11.80 31.27
C HIS A 275 -4.84 11.97 31.57
N ALA A 276 -5.42 11.10 32.41
CA ALA A 276 -6.87 10.99 32.61
C ALA A 276 -7.53 12.29 33.08
N ARG A 277 -6.86 13.04 33.98
CA ARG A 277 -7.41 14.29 34.54
C ARG A 277 -7.35 15.45 33.54
N ALA A 278 -6.30 15.54 32.74
CA ALA A 278 -6.14 16.61 31.77
C ALA A 278 -7.04 16.40 30.55
N LEU A 279 -7.23 15.14 30.14
CA LEU A 279 -7.96 14.74 28.94
C LEU A 279 -9.35 14.14 29.22
N ASP A 280 -9.86 14.23 30.45
CA ASP A 280 -11.18 13.70 30.86
C ASP A 280 -11.46 12.29 30.33
N LEU A 281 -10.46 11.41 30.40
CA LEU A 281 -10.57 10.06 29.85
C LEU A 281 -11.28 9.14 30.83
N ALA A 282 -12.27 8.40 30.33
CA ALA A 282 -12.91 7.31 31.08
C ALA A 282 -11.89 6.21 31.41
N PRO A 283 -12.08 5.43 32.50
CA PRO A 283 -11.28 4.25 32.79
C PRO A 283 -11.23 3.31 31.57
N GLN A 284 -10.05 2.76 31.27
CA GLN A 284 -9.78 1.85 30.13
C GLN A 284 -10.00 2.44 28.72
N ALA A 285 -10.43 3.70 28.58
CA ALA A 285 -10.66 4.33 27.28
C ALA A 285 -9.50 4.22 26.29
N LEU A 286 -8.24 4.29 26.76
CA LEU A 286 -7.07 4.17 25.90
C LEU A 286 -6.87 2.75 25.38
N GLN A 287 -7.17 1.74 26.18
CA GLN A 287 -7.05 0.33 25.81
C GLN A 287 -8.14 -0.02 24.79
N ASP A 288 -9.37 0.42 25.05
CA ASP A 288 -10.49 0.21 24.14
C ASP A 288 -10.27 0.93 22.80
N ALA A 289 -9.76 2.17 22.85
CA ALA A 289 -9.37 2.92 21.66
C ALA A 289 -8.26 2.20 20.89
N ALA A 290 -7.25 1.65 21.56
CA ALA A 290 -6.18 0.89 20.93
C ALA A 290 -6.69 -0.37 20.22
N GLY A 291 -7.59 -1.13 20.85
CA GLY A 291 -8.22 -2.29 20.21
C GLY A 291 -8.97 -1.90 18.92
N ARG A 292 -9.80 -0.84 18.98
CA ARG A 292 -10.53 -0.35 17.79
C ARG A 292 -9.58 0.20 16.72
N ALA A 293 -8.54 0.92 17.10
CA ALA A 293 -7.55 1.48 16.18
C ALA A 293 -6.74 0.40 15.45
N ARG A 294 -6.33 -0.70 16.12
CA ARG A 294 -5.67 -1.86 15.49
C ARG A 294 -6.53 -2.53 14.44
N LYS A 295 -7.80 -2.77 14.76
CA LYS A 295 -8.76 -3.35 13.81
C LYS A 295 -8.90 -2.46 12.57
N ARG A 296 -9.05 -1.15 12.77
CA ARG A 296 -9.12 -0.16 11.68
C ARG A 296 -7.86 -0.11 10.84
N LEU A 297 -6.69 -0.14 11.46
CA LEU A 297 -5.42 -0.16 10.74
C LEU A 297 -5.27 -1.44 9.91
N SER A 298 -5.73 -2.58 10.42
CA SER A 298 -5.72 -3.86 9.70
C SER A 298 -6.63 -3.83 8.47
N GLU A 299 -7.82 -3.23 8.58
CA GLU A 299 -8.69 -2.99 7.43
C GLU A 299 -8.07 -2.03 6.40
N LEU A 300 -7.41 -0.97 6.88
CA LEU A 300 -6.77 0.03 6.02
C LEU A 300 -5.56 -0.55 5.27
N THR A 301 -4.72 -1.32 5.94
CA THR A 301 -3.56 -1.99 5.32
C THR A 301 -4.01 -3.02 4.28
N ALA A 302 -5.08 -3.78 4.57
CA ALA A 302 -5.70 -4.69 3.59
C ALA A 302 -6.26 -3.92 2.38
N ALA A 303 -6.94 -2.79 2.60
CA ALA A 303 -7.52 -1.98 1.51
C ALA A 303 -6.46 -1.32 0.61
N LEU A 304 -5.31 -0.97 1.18
CA LEU A 304 -4.19 -0.34 0.48
C LEU A 304 -3.17 -1.36 -0.07
N ASN A 305 -3.37 -2.66 0.13
CA ASN A 305 -2.41 -3.72 -0.20
C ASN A 305 -1.01 -3.47 0.40
N LEU A 306 -0.94 -2.88 1.60
CA LEU A 306 0.31 -2.64 2.29
C LEU A 306 0.75 -3.92 2.99
N THR A 307 1.77 -4.59 2.44
CA THR A 307 2.40 -5.75 3.08
C THR A 307 3.39 -5.30 4.14
N VAL A 308 3.21 -5.81 5.36
CA VAL A 308 4.13 -5.64 6.49
C VAL A 308 4.85 -6.97 6.71
N PRO A 309 6.19 -7.02 6.72
CA PRO A 309 6.93 -8.25 7.01
C PRO A 309 6.62 -8.79 8.41
N ALA A 310 6.50 -10.11 8.55
CA ALA A 310 6.17 -10.80 9.81
C ALA A 310 7.26 -10.74 10.91
N SER A 311 8.28 -9.92 10.73
CA SER A 311 9.36 -9.69 11.70
C SER A 311 9.54 -8.21 12.01
N SER A 312 8.67 -7.36 11.45
CA SER A 312 8.68 -5.91 11.62
C SER A 312 7.97 -5.54 12.93
N PRO A 313 8.48 -4.57 13.72
CA PRO A 313 7.75 -4.03 14.87
C PRO A 313 6.35 -3.50 14.48
N ALA A 314 6.14 -3.06 13.24
CA ALA A 314 4.84 -2.59 12.77
C ALA A 314 3.79 -3.70 12.60
N GLU A 315 4.18 -4.98 12.56
CA GLU A 315 3.22 -6.09 12.61
C GLU A 315 2.42 -6.08 13.93
N ARG A 316 3.02 -5.62 15.03
CA ARG A 316 2.36 -5.53 16.34
C ARG A 316 1.20 -4.53 16.35
N LEU A 317 1.18 -3.59 15.41
CA LEU A 317 0.08 -2.66 15.22
C LEU A 317 -1.14 -3.29 14.52
N LEU A 318 -0.97 -4.47 13.92
CA LEU A 318 -2.02 -5.20 13.21
C LEU A 318 -2.65 -6.28 14.09
N ASP A 319 -3.83 -6.75 13.68
CA ASP A 319 -4.69 -7.65 14.46
C ASP A 319 -4.25 -9.13 14.41
N THR A 320 -3.05 -9.42 13.91
CA THR A 320 -2.56 -10.80 13.72
C THR A 320 -2.25 -11.53 15.06
N TYR A 321 -2.21 -10.82 16.19
CA TYR A 321 -1.85 -11.38 17.51
C TYR A 321 -2.63 -10.80 18.70
N TYR A 322 -3.95 -10.62 18.62
CA TYR A 322 -4.74 -10.33 19.82
C TYR A 322 -6.00 -11.19 19.88
N VAL A 323 -5.86 -12.38 20.45
CA VAL A 323 -6.99 -13.07 21.06
C VAL A 323 -7.14 -12.45 22.44
N ASP A 324 -8.33 -11.88 22.71
CA ASP A 324 -8.73 -11.44 24.04
C ASP A 324 -8.36 -12.50 25.09
N ALA A 325 -7.45 -12.16 25.99
CA ALA A 325 -7.33 -12.83 27.27
C ALA A 325 -8.07 -12.00 28.30
N PRO A 326 -9.30 -12.39 28.63
CA PRO A 326 -9.65 -12.53 30.04
C PRO A 326 -10.35 -13.88 30.23
N ASP A 327 -9.64 -14.82 30.85
CA ASP A 327 -10.19 -15.78 31.82
C ASP A 327 -9.11 -16.79 32.19
N ALA A 328 -8.14 -16.30 32.95
CA ALA A 328 -7.18 -17.15 33.65
C ALA A 328 -7.35 -16.98 35.16
N VAL A 329 -8.54 -17.27 35.71
CA VAL A 329 -8.68 -17.58 37.15
C VAL A 329 -9.82 -18.58 37.39
N SER A 330 -9.43 -19.78 37.83
CA SER A 330 -10.16 -20.71 38.70
C SER A 330 -11.38 -21.49 38.17
N THR A 331 -11.16 -22.78 37.91
CA THR A 331 -11.79 -23.83 38.74
C THR A 331 -10.94 -25.11 38.74
N THR A 332 -10.44 -25.40 39.93
CA THR A 332 -9.86 -26.65 40.44
C THR A 332 -10.67 -27.91 40.12
N ALA A 333 -10.02 -29.05 39.87
CA ALA A 333 -9.85 -30.13 40.87
C ALA A 333 -9.33 -31.46 40.27
N GLY A 334 -8.22 -31.96 40.85
CA GLY A 334 -7.83 -33.37 41.01
C GLY A 334 -7.34 -34.12 39.77
N ILE A 335 -6.20 -34.84 39.74
CA ILE A 335 -5.44 -35.57 40.77
C ILE A 335 -4.00 -35.78 40.24
N PRO A 336 -2.92 -35.56 41.02
CA PRO A 336 -1.56 -36.06 40.75
C PRO A 336 -1.23 -37.24 41.71
N PRO A 337 0.01 -37.75 41.92
CA PRO A 337 1.29 -37.59 41.20
C PRO A 337 2.00 -38.94 40.93
N SER A 338 3.12 -38.93 40.19
CA SER A 338 4.33 -39.61 40.69
C SER A 338 5.60 -38.98 40.11
N THR A 339 6.62 -39.00 40.95
CA THR A 339 7.70 -38.02 41.12
C THR A 339 9.01 -38.46 40.39
N PRO A 340 10.03 -37.57 40.32
CA PRO A 340 11.25 -37.58 39.46
C PRO A 340 12.45 -38.23 40.22
N PRO A 341 13.78 -37.94 40.04
CA PRO A 341 14.52 -36.92 39.25
C PRO A 341 15.90 -37.30 38.63
N GLY A 342 16.52 -36.31 37.96
CA GLY A 342 17.98 -36.19 37.73
C GLY A 342 18.45 -36.63 36.34
N THR A 343 19.51 -36.12 35.71
CA THR A 343 20.53 -35.12 36.02
C THR A 343 21.34 -34.94 34.72
N ALA A 344 21.83 -33.72 34.48
CA ALA A 344 23.10 -33.37 33.82
C ALA A 344 23.60 -34.09 32.54
N SER A 345 23.86 -33.26 31.53
CA SER A 345 25.15 -33.12 30.79
C SER A 345 25.47 -33.98 29.55
N SER A 346 25.89 -33.22 28.53
CA SER A 346 27.02 -33.42 27.59
C SER A 346 27.05 -34.57 26.58
N ALA A 347 26.99 -34.17 25.31
CA ALA A 347 28.00 -34.34 24.24
C ALA A 347 28.49 -35.73 23.83
N GLY A 348 28.60 -35.93 22.50
CA GLY A 348 29.41 -36.95 21.83
C GLY A 348 28.59 -37.74 20.80
N LEU A 349 28.70 -37.44 19.50
CA LEU A 349 29.64 -38.07 18.54
C LEU A 349 29.31 -39.56 18.29
N ASP A 350 28.76 -39.87 17.11
CA ASP A 350 29.54 -40.42 15.99
C ASP A 350 28.68 -41.19 14.98
N ILE A 351 28.97 -40.87 13.72
CA ILE A 351 28.56 -41.54 12.50
C ILE A 351 29.63 -42.60 12.22
N ASP A 352 29.24 -43.85 11.95
CA ASP A 352 29.33 -44.51 10.63
C ASP A 352 29.41 -46.04 10.75
N LEU A 353 28.92 -46.74 9.70
CA LEU A 353 29.46 -47.97 9.08
C LEU A 353 28.39 -48.70 8.23
N ALA A 354 28.33 -48.33 6.95
CA ALA A 354 28.41 -49.16 5.72
C ALA A 354 27.59 -50.47 5.63
N GLU A 355 26.56 -50.56 4.75
CA GLU A 355 26.56 -50.97 3.29
C GLU A 355 26.54 -52.51 3.06
N PRO A 356 26.13 -53.09 1.88
CA PRO A 356 26.03 -52.51 0.52
C PRO A 356 24.84 -52.99 -0.38
N GLY A 357 24.73 -52.45 -1.60
CA GLY A 357 24.04 -53.12 -2.72
C GLY A 357 23.61 -52.27 -3.92
N CYS A 358 24.50 -52.10 -4.91
CA CYS A 358 24.42 -51.25 -6.11
C CYS A 358 23.34 -51.58 -7.17
N THR A 359 22.99 -50.55 -7.97
CA THR A 359 22.75 -50.47 -9.45
C THR A 359 21.69 -49.38 -9.71
N ASP A 360 21.69 -48.49 -10.71
CA ASP A 360 22.56 -48.09 -11.82
C ASP A 360 22.10 -46.65 -12.23
N LEU A 361 22.91 -45.95 -13.02
CA LEU A 361 22.88 -44.51 -13.31
C LEU A 361 21.64 -43.97 -14.05
N GLY A 362 21.24 -42.74 -13.70
CA GLY A 362 20.39 -41.87 -14.51
C GLY A 362 20.32 -40.45 -13.92
N ALA A 363 21.02 -39.50 -14.53
CA ALA A 363 21.05 -38.10 -14.14
C ALA A 363 19.64 -37.46 -14.15
N GLY A 364 19.27 -36.79 -13.05
CA GLY A 364 18.03 -36.01 -12.92
C GLY A 364 18.22 -34.89 -11.91
N GLU A 365 18.10 -33.66 -12.39
CA GLU A 365 18.38 -32.40 -11.71
C GLU A 365 17.56 -32.22 -10.42
N LEU A 366 18.20 -31.63 -9.41
CA LEU A 366 17.59 -31.22 -8.14
C LEU A 366 16.49 -30.18 -8.40
N GLY A 367 15.23 -30.58 -8.25
CA GLY A 367 14.06 -29.71 -8.39
C GLY A 367 13.99 -28.67 -7.25
N ALA A 368 14.05 -27.40 -7.61
CA ALA A 368 13.65 -26.28 -6.76
C ALA A 368 12.16 -26.40 -6.36
N PRO A 369 11.72 -25.83 -5.21
CA PRO A 369 10.32 -25.85 -4.81
C PRO A 369 9.45 -25.16 -5.88
N ALA A 370 8.44 -25.86 -6.37
CA ALA A 370 7.51 -25.33 -7.37
C ALA A 370 6.70 -24.17 -6.76
N LEU A 371 6.95 -22.95 -7.24
CA LEU A 371 6.19 -21.75 -6.88
C LEU A 371 4.72 -21.89 -7.29
N SER A 372 3.81 -21.34 -6.49
CA SER A 372 2.38 -21.40 -6.81
C SER A 372 2.04 -20.50 -8.01
N PRO A 373 1.06 -20.87 -8.86
CA PRO A 373 0.62 -20.08 -10.02
C PRO A 373 0.32 -18.60 -9.70
N THR A 374 -0.29 -18.35 -8.54
CA THR A 374 -0.65 -17.01 -8.06
C THR A 374 0.58 -16.16 -7.72
N GLU A 375 1.63 -16.77 -7.14
CA GLU A 375 2.89 -16.08 -6.81
C GLU A 375 3.65 -15.70 -8.09
N ILE A 376 3.69 -16.59 -9.09
CA ILE A 376 4.32 -16.31 -10.38
C ILE A 376 3.64 -15.12 -11.06
N LEU A 377 2.30 -15.11 -11.11
CA LEU A 377 1.54 -14.00 -11.70
C LEU A 377 1.72 -12.70 -10.92
N THR A 378 1.73 -12.76 -9.58
CA THR A 378 1.90 -11.57 -8.73
C THR A 378 3.29 -10.97 -8.89
N SER A 379 4.34 -11.81 -8.85
CA SER A 379 5.73 -11.38 -9.07
C SER A 379 5.89 -10.78 -10.46
N GLY A 380 5.42 -11.46 -11.51
CA GLY A 380 5.56 -10.95 -12.87
C GLY A 380 4.80 -9.64 -13.11
N ILE A 381 3.62 -9.45 -12.52
CA ILE A 381 2.92 -8.14 -12.56
C ILE A 381 3.77 -7.04 -11.93
N GLN A 382 4.41 -7.32 -10.79
CA GLN A 382 5.27 -6.34 -10.12
C GLN A 382 6.48 -5.99 -11.00
N ASP A 383 7.16 -6.99 -11.57
CA ASP A 383 8.33 -6.79 -12.44
C ASP A 383 7.97 -5.96 -13.68
N ILE A 384 6.82 -6.26 -14.30
CA ILE A 384 6.30 -5.50 -15.45
C ILE A 384 5.97 -4.07 -15.05
N THR A 385 5.34 -3.88 -13.89
CA THR A 385 4.95 -2.54 -13.40
C THR A 385 6.17 -1.68 -13.13
N ASN A 386 7.21 -2.24 -12.49
CA ASN A 386 8.48 -1.55 -12.28
C ASN A 386 9.13 -1.17 -13.61
N THR A 387 9.14 -2.10 -14.58
CA THR A 387 9.72 -1.85 -15.91
C THR A 387 8.98 -0.73 -16.64
N LEU A 388 7.65 -0.61 -16.47
CA LEU A 388 6.84 0.45 -17.09
C LEU A 388 7.08 1.86 -16.52
N VAL A 389 7.64 1.97 -15.32
CA VAL A 389 7.99 3.25 -14.68
C VAL A 389 9.34 3.77 -15.17
N GLU A 390 10.25 2.86 -15.56
CA GLU A 390 11.56 3.19 -16.12
C GLU A 390 11.53 3.42 -17.64
N ALA A 391 12.67 3.75 -18.24
CA ALA A 391 12.79 3.79 -19.70
C ALA A 391 12.71 2.37 -20.27
N PHE A 392 11.57 2.03 -20.88
CA PHE A 392 11.32 0.66 -21.36
C PHE A 392 11.20 0.54 -22.88
N SER A 393 11.41 -0.68 -23.37
CA SER A 393 11.02 -1.08 -24.71
C SER A 393 9.69 -1.83 -24.66
N LEU A 394 8.71 -1.40 -25.49
CA LEU A 394 7.39 -2.04 -25.55
C LEU A 394 7.52 -3.56 -25.80
N GLN A 395 8.46 -3.96 -26.65
CA GLN A 395 8.71 -5.37 -26.95
C GLN A 395 9.17 -6.16 -25.71
N SER A 396 10.06 -5.60 -24.90
CA SER A 396 10.53 -6.23 -23.65
C SER A 396 9.38 -6.43 -22.66
N VAL A 397 8.56 -5.40 -22.46
CA VAL A 397 7.41 -5.47 -21.54
C VAL A 397 6.41 -6.51 -22.01
N LEU A 398 6.08 -6.55 -23.30
CA LEU A 398 5.16 -7.55 -23.82
C LEU A 398 5.73 -8.97 -23.71
N HIS A 399 7.04 -9.15 -23.85
CA HIS A 399 7.68 -10.44 -23.62
C HIS A 399 7.55 -10.87 -22.16
N MET A 400 7.77 -9.97 -21.19
CA MET A 400 7.57 -10.23 -19.77
C MET A 400 6.11 -10.61 -19.45
N VAL A 401 5.13 -9.90 -20.04
CA VAL A 401 3.70 -10.23 -19.90
C VAL A 401 3.43 -11.65 -20.40
N LEU A 402 3.92 -12.01 -21.58
CA LEU A 402 3.69 -13.33 -22.16
C LEU A 402 4.37 -14.44 -21.36
N GLU A 403 5.59 -14.20 -20.88
CA GLU A 403 6.33 -15.16 -20.06
C GLU A 403 5.63 -15.38 -18.71
N THR A 404 5.14 -14.31 -18.09
CA THR A 404 4.38 -14.38 -16.85
C THR A 404 3.08 -15.17 -17.04
N LEU A 405 2.37 -14.95 -18.15
CA LEU A 405 1.17 -15.73 -18.50
C LEU A 405 1.50 -17.19 -18.79
N TYR A 406 2.59 -17.46 -19.51
CA TYR A 406 3.03 -18.81 -19.87
C TYR A 406 3.34 -19.64 -18.61
N ARG A 407 4.17 -19.10 -17.72
CA ARG A 407 4.54 -19.77 -16.45
C ARG A 407 3.37 -19.81 -15.47
N GLY A 408 2.65 -18.71 -15.30
CA GLY A 408 1.59 -18.57 -14.30
C GLY A 408 0.32 -19.36 -14.63
N LEU A 409 0.05 -19.63 -15.91
CA LEU A 409 -1.04 -20.53 -16.31
C LEU A 409 -0.59 -21.96 -16.53
N ASP A 410 0.72 -22.23 -16.51
CA ASP A 410 1.29 -23.48 -17.03
C ASP A 410 0.73 -23.76 -18.44
N ALA A 411 0.72 -22.72 -19.27
CA ALA A 411 0.11 -22.77 -20.60
C ALA A 411 0.99 -23.58 -21.54
N ARG A 412 0.37 -24.31 -22.47
CA ARG A 412 1.11 -25.01 -23.53
C ARG A 412 1.72 -24.01 -24.50
N ARG A 413 0.92 -23.02 -24.91
CA ARG A 413 1.32 -21.93 -25.81
C ARG A 413 0.65 -20.62 -25.40
N VAL A 414 1.35 -19.51 -25.61
CA VAL A 414 0.82 -18.15 -25.46
C VAL A 414 1.20 -17.35 -26.70
N VAL A 415 0.25 -16.63 -27.29
CA VAL A 415 0.46 -15.82 -28.49
C VAL A 415 -0.07 -14.41 -28.28
N PHE A 416 0.73 -13.43 -28.67
CA PHE A 416 0.33 -12.03 -28.72
C PHE A 416 0.08 -11.61 -30.17
N CYS A 417 -1.10 -11.05 -30.41
CA CYS A 417 -1.50 -10.50 -31.70
C CYS A 417 -1.55 -8.97 -31.63
N LEU A 418 -1.09 -8.31 -32.68
CA LEU A 418 -1.14 -6.86 -32.85
C LEU A 418 -1.97 -6.50 -34.08
N ARG A 419 -2.71 -5.39 -33.99
CA ARG A 419 -3.43 -4.84 -35.14
C ARG A 419 -2.46 -4.31 -36.19
N ASP A 420 -2.54 -4.84 -37.41
CA ASP A 420 -1.84 -4.32 -38.57
C ASP A 420 -2.49 -3.01 -39.03
N ALA A 421 -1.67 -1.98 -39.26
CA ALA A 421 -2.13 -0.68 -39.75
C ALA A 421 -2.64 -0.73 -41.20
N ARG A 422 -2.17 -1.69 -42.02
CA ARG A 422 -2.54 -1.79 -43.44
C ARG A 422 -3.84 -2.56 -43.65
N THR A 423 -3.97 -3.72 -43.02
CA THR A 423 -5.14 -4.61 -43.20
C THR A 423 -6.23 -4.35 -42.16
N GLY A 424 -5.88 -3.75 -41.02
CA GLY A 424 -6.80 -3.55 -39.90
C GLY A 424 -7.13 -4.83 -39.12
N GLU A 425 -6.50 -5.96 -39.45
CA GLU A 425 -6.67 -7.27 -38.81
C GLU A 425 -5.65 -7.45 -37.66
N LEU A 426 -5.95 -8.33 -36.71
CA LEU A 426 -4.96 -8.75 -35.71
C LEU A 426 -4.12 -9.89 -36.29
N GLN A 427 -2.80 -9.73 -36.23
CA GLN A 427 -1.83 -10.72 -36.66
C GLN A 427 -0.93 -11.12 -35.50
N GLY A 428 -0.58 -12.41 -35.41
CA GLY A 428 0.40 -12.89 -34.43
C GLY A 428 1.76 -12.21 -34.60
N ARG A 429 2.32 -11.66 -33.51
CA ARG A 429 3.63 -10.97 -33.49
C ARG A 429 4.65 -11.63 -32.58
N MET A 430 4.21 -12.20 -31.47
CA MET A 430 5.07 -12.92 -30.53
C MET A 430 4.37 -14.18 -30.07
N GLY A 431 5.13 -15.24 -29.81
CA GLY A 431 4.62 -16.51 -29.32
C GLY A 431 5.63 -17.19 -28.41
N LEU A 432 5.14 -17.81 -27.34
CA LEU A 432 5.90 -18.63 -26.40
C LEU A 432 5.25 -20.01 -26.27
N GLY A 433 6.08 -21.04 -26.09
CA GLY A 433 5.63 -22.42 -25.94
C GLY A 433 5.75 -23.27 -27.21
N GLU A 434 5.22 -24.50 -27.13
CA GLU A 434 5.44 -25.55 -28.13
C GLU A 434 4.89 -25.15 -29.51
N GLY A 435 5.74 -24.97 -30.52
CA GLY A 435 5.26 -24.62 -31.88
C GLY A 435 4.62 -23.23 -32.01
N ALA A 436 4.85 -22.34 -31.05
CA ALA A 436 4.29 -20.99 -31.03
C ALA A 436 4.69 -20.13 -32.25
N GLU A 437 5.84 -20.41 -32.87
CA GLU A 437 6.30 -19.72 -34.08
C GLU A 437 5.45 -20.04 -35.33
N LEU A 438 5.07 -21.31 -35.50
CA LEU A 438 4.15 -21.71 -36.57
C LEU A 438 2.74 -21.17 -36.31
N LEU A 439 2.34 -21.17 -35.03
CA LEU A 439 1.06 -20.66 -34.57
C LEU A 439 0.93 -19.15 -34.82
N LYS A 440 1.97 -18.39 -34.53
CA LYS A 440 2.05 -16.94 -34.78
C LYS A 440 1.69 -16.58 -36.22
N ALA A 441 2.22 -17.35 -37.19
CA ALA A 441 1.96 -17.12 -38.62
C ALA A 441 0.53 -17.47 -39.05
N ALA A 442 -0.16 -18.34 -38.31
CA ALA A 442 -1.53 -18.75 -38.61
C ALA A 442 -2.60 -17.84 -37.96
N PHE A 443 -2.22 -16.99 -37.00
CA PHE A 443 -3.14 -16.11 -36.26
C PHE A 443 -3.55 -14.89 -37.10
N HIS A 444 -4.76 -14.94 -37.66
CA HIS A 444 -5.39 -13.86 -38.42
C HIS A 444 -6.82 -13.61 -37.95
N VAL A 445 -7.06 -12.51 -37.22
CA VAL A 445 -8.39 -12.16 -36.71
C VAL A 445 -8.90 -10.90 -37.41
N PRO A 446 -9.93 -10.99 -38.28
CA PRO A 446 -10.51 -9.82 -38.91
C PRO A 446 -11.31 -9.00 -37.89
N LEU A 447 -11.12 -7.68 -37.86
CA LEU A 447 -11.87 -6.77 -36.98
C LEU A 447 -13.05 -6.07 -37.68
N SER A 448 -13.21 -6.31 -38.99
CA SER A 448 -14.34 -5.85 -39.79
C SER A 448 -15.22 -7.03 -40.15
N VAL A 449 -16.52 -6.94 -39.86
CA VAL A 449 -17.48 -8.00 -40.16
C VAL A 449 -18.28 -7.60 -41.40
N ALA A 450 -18.36 -8.48 -42.39
CA ALA A 450 -19.18 -8.23 -43.57
C ALA A 450 -20.67 -8.12 -43.19
N PRO A 451 -21.46 -7.22 -43.80
CA PRO A 451 -22.87 -7.07 -43.49
C PRO A 451 -23.63 -8.40 -43.69
N GLY A 452 -24.20 -8.95 -42.62
CA GLY A 452 -25.04 -10.16 -42.67
C GLY A 452 -24.37 -11.50 -42.30
N ALA A 453 -23.06 -11.52 -42.02
CA ALA A 453 -22.38 -12.71 -41.50
C ALA A 453 -22.23 -12.65 -39.96
N PRO A 454 -22.47 -13.75 -39.21
CA PRO A 454 -22.16 -13.76 -37.79
C PRO A 454 -20.64 -13.65 -37.59
N PRO A 455 -20.15 -12.79 -36.69
CA PRO A 455 -18.72 -12.70 -36.39
C PRO A 455 -18.22 -14.03 -35.81
N ASP A 456 -17.00 -14.41 -36.15
CA ASP A 456 -16.33 -15.51 -35.48
C ASP A 456 -16.08 -15.17 -33.99
N LEU A 457 -15.78 -16.19 -33.18
CA LEU A 457 -15.58 -16.04 -31.74
C LEU A 457 -14.47 -15.02 -31.41
N PHE A 458 -13.38 -15.03 -32.17
CA PHE A 458 -12.21 -14.18 -31.92
C PHE A 458 -12.53 -12.71 -32.23
N THR A 459 -13.21 -12.44 -33.33
CA THR A 459 -13.73 -11.13 -33.71
C THR A 459 -14.78 -10.65 -32.71
N ALA A 460 -15.73 -11.51 -32.32
CA ALA A 460 -16.78 -11.16 -31.37
C ALA A 460 -16.22 -10.79 -29.99
N VAL A 461 -15.25 -11.56 -29.49
CA VAL A 461 -14.55 -11.31 -28.22
C VAL A 461 -13.75 -10.00 -28.28
N SER A 462 -13.05 -9.78 -29.40
CA SER A 462 -12.26 -8.57 -29.61
C SER A 462 -13.11 -7.30 -29.66
N LEU A 463 -14.24 -7.33 -30.38
CA LEU A 463 -15.14 -6.19 -30.52
C LEU A 463 -15.95 -5.90 -29.25
N LYS A 464 -16.32 -6.93 -28.48
CA LYS A 464 -17.05 -6.78 -27.21
C LYS A 464 -16.15 -6.45 -26.01
N ASN A 465 -14.83 -6.48 -26.18
CA ASN A 465 -13.85 -6.28 -25.11
C ASN A 465 -14.12 -7.19 -23.88
N ALA A 466 -14.37 -8.48 -24.12
CA ALA A 466 -14.76 -9.43 -23.09
C ALA A 466 -13.69 -10.51 -22.88
N ASP A 467 -13.05 -10.56 -21.70
CA ASP A 467 -12.14 -11.67 -21.35
C ASP A 467 -12.92 -12.97 -21.35
N THR A 468 -12.52 -13.91 -22.21
CA THR A 468 -13.28 -15.12 -22.45
C THR A 468 -12.41 -16.34 -22.24
N LEU A 469 -12.80 -17.17 -21.28
CA LEU A 469 -12.23 -18.49 -21.05
C LEU A 469 -13.15 -19.55 -21.69
N ILE A 470 -12.59 -20.33 -22.60
CA ILE A 470 -13.28 -21.47 -23.22
C ILE A 470 -12.79 -22.75 -22.54
N ALA A 471 -13.61 -23.29 -21.65
CA ALA A 471 -13.30 -24.53 -20.93
C ALA A 471 -13.26 -25.77 -21.85
N ASP A 472 -14.08 -25.78 -22.92
CA ASP A 472 -14.08 -26.82 -23.94
C ASP A 472 -14.49 -26.27 -25.32
N ALA A 473 -13.55 -26.34 -26.27
CA ALA A 473 -13.70 -25.89 -27.65
C ALA A 473 -14.50 -26.87 -28.53
N ARG A 474 -14.68 -28.13 -28.09
CA ARG A 474 -15.41 -29.17 -28.83
C ARG A 474 -16.92 -29.06 -28.68
N LEU A 475 -17.40 -28.22 -27.75
CA LEU A 475 -18.82 -27.97 -27.57
C LEU A 475 -19.44 -27.46 -28.89
N PRO A 476 -20.57 -28.03 -29.36
CA PRO A 476 -21.16 -27.68 -30.66
C PRO A 476 -21.48 -26.19 -30.82
N ALA A 477 -21.78 -25.49 -29.73
CA ALA A 477 -22.04 -24.05 -29.72
C ALA A 477 -20.79 -23.22 -29.98
N VAL A 478 -19.63 -23.65 -29.45
CA VAL A 478 -18.35 -22.96 -29.60
C VAL A 478 -17.70 -23.34 -30.93
N ALA A 479 -17.68 -24.63 -31.28
CA ALA A 479 -17.06 -25.14 -32.50
C ALA A 479 -17.61 -24.50 -33.78
N ARG A 480 -18.90 -24.13 -33.80
CA ARG A 480 -19.54 -23.43 -34.94
C ARG A 480 -19.08 -21.98 -35.12
N LEU A 481 -18.56 -21.37 -34.06
CA LEU A 481 -18.10 -19.97 -34.04
C LEU A 481 -16.58 -19.86 -34.22
N LEU A 482 -15.85 -20.98 -34.26
CA LEU A 482 -14.39 -20.96 -34.41
C LEU A 482 -13.98 -20.72 -35.88
N PRO A 483 -12.94 -19.89 -36.11
CA PRO A 483 -12.40 -19.68 -37.44
C PRO A 483 -11.79 -20.96 -38.03
N ARG A 484 -11.83 -21.11 -39.37
CA ARG A 484 -11.24 -22.27 -40.05
C ARG A 484 -9.73 -22.39 -39.87
N TRP A 485 -9.02 -21.25 -39.80
CA TRP A 485 -7.58 -21.26 -39.53
C TRP A 485 -7.26 -21.84 -38.16
N PHE A 486 -8.14 -21.63 -37.18
CA PHE A 486 -7.99 -22.12 -35.81
C PHE A 486 -8.17 -23.64 -35.73
N THR A 487 -9.25 -24.16 -36.32
CA THR A 487 -9.54 -25.60 -36.30
C THR A 487 -8.56 -26.43 -37.13
N THR A 488 -7.91 -25.83 -38.13
CA THR A 488 -6.97 -26.54 -39.01
C THR A 488 -5.55 -26.62 -38.42
N HIS A 489 -5.12 -25.62 -37.63
CA HIS A 489 -3.71 -25.47 -37.24
C HIS A 489 -3.45 -25.52 -35.72
N ILE A 490 -4.46 -25.35 -34.86
CA ILE A 490 -4.25 -25.06 -33.42
C ILE A 490 -4.76 -26.19 -32.52
N ASP A 491 -5.90 -26.79 -32.87
CA ASP A 491 -6.59 -27.90 -32.19
C ASP A 491 -6.50 -27.87 -30.65
N ALA A 492 -6.70 -26.69 -30.07
CA ALA A 492 -6.70 -26.50 -28.63
C ALA A 492 -8.06 -26.88 -28.04
N GLN A 493 -8.08 -27.73 -27.01
CA GLN A 493 -9.32 -28.13 -26.34
C GLN A 493 -9.82 -27.07 -25.36
N THR A 494 -8.93 -26.28 -24.75
CA THR A 494 -9.28 -25.16 -23.87
C THR A 494 -8.34 -23.99 -24.12
N PHE A 495 -8.87 -22.77 -24.11
CA PHE A 495 -8.07 -21.58 -24.35
C PHE A 495 -8.70 -20.32 -23.74
N LEU A 496 -7.85 -19.32 -23.52
CA LEU A 496 -8.17 -18.01 -22.96
C LEU A 496 -7.91 -16.92 -24.00
N LEU A 497 -8.84 -15.97 -24.11
CA LEU A 497 -8.75 -14.78 -24.96
C LEU A 497 -8.82 -13.52 -24.11
N LEU A 498 -7.79 -12.68 -24.21
CA LEU A 498 -7.71 -11.39 -23.50
C LEU A 498 -7.54 -10.26 -24.54
N PRO A 499 -8.64 -9.60 -24.95
CA PRO A 499 -8.57 -8.52 -25.93
C PRO A 499 -7.90 -7.27 -25.32
N LEU A 500 -7.10 -6.58 -26.14
CA LEU A 500 -6.44 -5.33 -25.75
C LEU A 500 -7.13 -4.19 -26.47
N VAL A 501 -7.93 -3.43 -25.73
CA VAL A 501 -8.75 -2.33 -26.27
C VAL A 501 -8.33 -1.00 -25.65
N LEU A 502 -7.96 -0.06 -26.50
CA LEU A 502 -7.58 1.28 -26.12
C LEU A 502 -8.79 2.21 -26.18
N LYS A 503 -9.18 2.76 -25.03
CA LYS A 503 -10.22 3.78 -24.92
C LYS A 503 -9.57 5.17 -24.87
N ARG A 504 -10.03 6.11 -25.70
CA ARG A 504 -9.60 7.52 -25.72
C ARG A 504 -10.83 8.42 -25.61
N ALA A 505 -10.73 9.49 -24.82
CA ALA A 505 -11.82 10.44 -24.66
C ALA A 505 -12.24 11.02 -26.02
N GLY A 506 -13.53 10.90 -26.37
CA GLY A 506 -14.08 11.38 -27.64
C GLY A 506 -13.82 10.52 -28.88
N GLN A 507 -13.20 9.34 -28.76
CA GLN A 507 -12.97 8.41 -29.88
C GLN A 507 -13.59 7.03 -29.60
N PRO A 508 -14.02 6.28 -30.64
CA PRO A 508 -14.53 4.92 -30.46
C PRO A 508 -13.45 3.96 -29.94
N ASP A 509 -13.88 2.99 -29.11
CA ASP A 509 -13.03 1.93 -28.57
C ASP A 509 -12.23 1.24 -29.68
N ARG A 510 -10.89 1.31 -29.59
CA ARG A 510 -10.00 0.80 -30.63
C ARG A 510 -9.30 -0.47 -30.13
N VAL A 511 -9.59 -1.60 -30.76
CA VAL A 511 -8.81 -2.83 -30.54
C VAL A 511 -7.40 -2.63 -31.08
N ILE A 512 -6.40 -2.85 -30.23
CA ILE A 512 -4.96 -2.73 -30.55
C ILE A 512 -4.28 -4.09 -30.63
N GLY A 513 -4.81 -5.11 -29.93
CA GLY A 513 -4.22 -6.44 -29.90
C GLY A 513 -5.12 -7.48 -29.22
N LEU A 514 -4.61 -8.71 -29.13
CA LEU A 514 -5.25 -9.85 -28.47
C LEU A 514 -4.18 -10.77 -27.90
N ILE A 515 -4.36 -11.23 -26.66
CA ILE A 515 -3.53 -12.28 -26.07
C ILE A 515 -4.32 -13.59 -26.06
N TYR A 516 -3.67 -14.66 -26.53
CA TYR A 516 -4.18 -16.02 -26.57
C TYR A 516 -3.31 -16.92 -25.69
N ALA A 517 -3.93 -17.80 -24.90
CA ALA A 517 -3.23 -18.85 -24.16
C ALA A 517 -4.02 -20.16 -24.19
N ASP A 518 -3.35 -21.31 -24.32
CA ASP A 518 -4.03 -22.62 -24.44
C ASP A 518 -3.46 -23.74 -23.57
N LYS A 519 -4.28 -24.79 -23.39
CA LYS A 519 -3.86 -26.10 -22.89
C LYS A 519 -4.45 -27.23 -23.72
N ALA A 520 -3.77 -28.39 -23.69
CA ALA A 520 -4.11 -29.54 -24.52
C ALA A 520 -5.40 -30.27 -24.08
N ALA A 521 -5.74 -30.27 -22.79
CA ALA A 521 -6.88 -31.02 -22.24
C ALA A 521 -8.05 -30.09 -21.88
N ALA A 522 -9.28 -30.46 -22.28
CA ALA A 522 -10.48 -29.73 -21.89
C ALA A 522 -10.59 -29.62 -20.36
N GLY A 523 -11.00 -28.46 -19.86
CA GLY A 523 -11.16 -28.21 -18.42
C GLY A 523 -9.87 -28.16 -17.60
N SER A 524 -8.68 -28.26 -18.21
CA SER A 524 -7.39 -28.14 -17.51
C SER A 524 -6.99 -26.69 -17.19
N LEU A 525 -7.66 -25.72 -17.83
CA LEU A 525 -7.49 -24.29 -17.58
C LEU A 525 -8.66 -23.81 -16.71
N GLN A 526 -8.54 -23.99 -15.39
CA GLN A 526 -9.52 -23.54 -14.38
C GLN A 526 -8.87 -22.53 -13.42
N PRO A 527 -8.62 -21.29 -13.87
CA PRO A 527 -8.15 -20.25 -12.97
C PRO A 527 -9.22 -19.95 -11.91
N ASP A 528 -8.80 -19.87 -10.65
CA ASP A 528 -9.64 -19.37 -9.57
C ASP A 528 -9.93 -17.87 -9.74
N GLU A 529 -10.87 -17.33 -8.96
CA GLU A 529 -11.29 -15.93 -9.08
C GLU A 529 -10.12 -14.95 -8.88
N ARG A 530 -9.17 -15.31 -8.01
CA ARG A 530 -7.94 -14.55 -7.76
C ARG A 530 -7.02 -14.56 -8.97
N THR A 531 -6.76 -15.72 -9.57
CA THR A 531 -5.97 -15.84 -10.80
C THR A 531 -6.61 -15.06 -11.93
N LEU A 532 -7.93 -15.16 -12.13
CA LEU A 532 -8.65 -14.37 -13.15
C LEU A 532 -8.46 -12.86 -12.95
N SER A 533 -8.49 -12.38 -11.71
CA SER A 533 -8.21 -10.97 -11.39
C SER A 533 -6.77 -10.56 -11.75
N LEU A 534 -5.80 -11.42 -11.49
CA LEU A 534 -4.39 -11.19 -11.85
C LEU A 534 -4.18 -11.19 -13.38
N LEU A 535 -4.81 -12.11 -14.11
CA LEU A 535 -4.77 -12.14 -15.58
C LEU A 535 -5.36 -10.86 -16.19
N ARG A 536 -6.47 -10.36 -15.61
CA ARG A 536 -7.06 -9.07 -15.99
C ARG A 536 -6.09 -7.92 -15.77
N THR A 537 -5.34 -7.98 -14.68
CA THR A 537 -4.31 -6.98 -14.32
C THR A 537 -3.13 -7.03 -15.30
N LEU A 538 -2.59 -8.21 -15.61
CA LEU A 538 -1.53 -8.38 -16.63
C LEU A 538 -1.93 -7.83 -18.00
N ARG A 539 -3.14 -8.15 -18.45
CA ARG A 539 -3.68 -7.58 -19.68
C ARG A 539 -3.74 -6.05 -19.61
N ASN A 540 -4.18 -5.47 -18.49
CA ASN A 540 -4.23 -4.01 -18.33
C ASN A 540 -2.83 -3.37 -18.36
N GLN A 541 -1.82 -4.05 -17.80
CA GLN A 541 -0.42 -3.60 -17.90
C GLN A 541 0.07 -3.60 -19.35
N ALA A 542 -0.28 -4.62 -20.14
CA ALA A 542 0.01 -4.61 -21.58
C ALA A 542 -0.66 -3.42 -22.30
N ILE A 543 -1.92 -3.09 -21.96
CA ILE A 543 -2.60 -1.89 -22.52
C ILE A 543 -1.90 -0.60 -22.10
N MET A 544 -1.43 -0.50 -20.85
CA MET A 544 -0.68 0.66 -20.35
C MET A 544 0.66 0.83 -21.07
N ALA A 545 1.38 -0.26 -21.34
CA ALA A 545 2.60 -0.24 -22.13
C ALA A 545 2.38 0.44 -23.49
N PHE A 546 1.30 0.09 -24.19
CA PHE A 546 0.92 0.73 -25.45
C PHE A 546 0.50 2.19 -25.32
N LYS A 547 -0.04 2.61 -24.16
CA LYS A 547 -0.41 4.02 -23.91
C LYS A 547 0.80 4.92 -23.67
N GLN A 548 1.83 4.39 -23.03
CA GLN A 548 3.04 5.13 -22.69
C GLN A 548 4.06 5.12 -23.83
N SER A 549 4.04 4.10 -24.68
CA SER A 549 4.93 4.00 -25.84
C SER A 549 4.43 4.71 -27.11
N ALA A 550 3.19 5.21 -27.12
CA ALA A 550 2.51 5.80 -28.28
C ALA A 550 2.21 7.27 -28.05
#